data_AF-A0A8X6WBX9-F1
#
_entry.id   AF-A0A8X6WBX9-F1
#
_cell.length_a   1.000
_cell.length_b   1.000
_cell.length_c   1.000
_cell.angle_alpha   90.00
_cell.angle_beta   90.00
_cell.angle_gamma   90.00
#
_symmetry.space_group_name_H-M   'P 1'
#
loop_
_entity.id
_entity.type
_entity.pdbx_description
1 polymer ?
#
loop_
_entity_poly.entity_id
_entity_poly.type
_entity_poly.pdbx_seq_one_letter_code
_entity_poly.pdbx_strand_id
1 'polypeptide(L)'
;MSSIVHTTGWHSDSQIVLDWLKSSPSRWKIFVANRISRIQKMTSEASWHHVKSQENPADCASRGIAASKLKVHKLWWSGPQWLSQDSLHFPSIDLSTSCEDVKCEEKSSTVLTNVSTSSQGSYLLEIIAKYSSFSRLIRVKAWCKRFIKNCRSSRVTGVLTSKEVDDATKIVIQTVQESQFHSEIQLLKKKHPLPNSSKLLPLCTLASKS
;
A
#
# COMPACT_ATOMS: atom_id res chain seq x y z
N MET A 1 2.60 -1.06 54.76
CA MET A 1 1.39 -0.66 54.00
C MET A 1 1.58 -1.15 52.58
N SER A 2 0.95 -2.26 52.20
CA SER A 2 1.03 -2.76 50.83
C SER A 2 0.14 -1.88 49.97
N SER A 3 0.73 -1.04 49.12
CA SER A 3 -0.04 -0.25 48.16
C SER A 3 -0.78 -1.21 47.23
N ILE A 4 -2.10 -1.16 47.23
CA ILE A 4 -2.92 -1.87 46.25
C ILE A 4 -2.59 -1.25 44.89
N VAL A 5 -1.73 -1.92 44.13
CA VAL A 5 -1.45 -1.54 42.75
C VAL A 5 -2.67 -1.94 41.95
N HIS A 6 -3.54 -0.98 41.62
CA HIS A 6 -4.65 -1.18 40.70
C HIS A 6 -4.09 -1.52 39.31
N THR A 7 -3.85 -2.80 39.08
CA THR A 7 -3.37 -3.30 37.80
C THR A 7 -4.58 -3.52 36.91
N THR A 8 -4.76 -2.66 35.90
CA THR A 8 -5.86 -2.79 34.94
C THR A 8 -5.41 -3.67 33.78
N GLY A 9 -5.93 -4.90 33.71
CA GLY A 9 -5.67 -5.85 32.61
C GLY A 9 -6.76 -5.79 31.54
N TRP A 10 -6.38 -5.56 30.28
CA TRP A 10 -7.28 -5.56 29.12
C TRP A 10 -7.10 -6.86 28.34
N HIS A 11 -8.19 -7.38 27.78
CA HIS A 11 -8.19 -8.67 27.11
C HIS A 11 -8.77 -8.58 25.70
N SER A 12 -8.15 -9.29 24.76
CA SER A 12 -8.63 -9.44 23.38
C SER A 12 -8.41 -10.89 22.96
N ASP A 13 -9.33 -11.46 22.18
CA ASP A 13 -9.16 -12.77 21.55
C ASP A 13 -8.54 -12.68 20.16
N SER A 14 -8.39 -11.47 19.62
CA SER A 14 -7.70 -11.25 18.35
C SER A 14 -6.19 -11.16 18.56
N GLN A 15 -5.49 -12.26 18.23
CA GLN A 15 -4.02 -12.32 18.25
C GLN A 15 -3.38 -11.27 17.33
N ILE A 16 -3.94 -11.08 16.14
CA ILE A 16 -3.47 -10.06 15.17
C ILE A 16 -3.53 -8.65 15.78
N VAL A 17 -4.62 -8.30 16.47
CA VAL A 17 -4.74 -6.99 17.13
C VAL A 17 -3.74 -6.85 18.28
N LEU A 18 -3.53 -7.91 19.07
CA LEU A 18 -2.53 -7.90 20.13
C LEU A 18 -1.12 -7.71 19.58
N ASP A 19 -0.79 -8.33 18.45
CA ASP A 19 0.51 -8.13 17.77
C ASP A 19 0.65 -6.70 17.24
N TRP A 20 -0.42 -6.12 16.70
CA TRP A 20 -0.42 -4.71 16.29
C TRP A 20 -0.18 -3.77 17.46
N LEU A 21 -0.78 -4.04 18.62
CA LEU A 21 -0.65 -3.23 19.84
C LEU A 21 0.76 -3.29 20.46
N LYS A 22 1.52 -4.36 20.23
CA LYS A 22 2.92 -4.49 20.69
C LYS A 22 3.91 -3.70 19.84
N SER A 23 3.53 -3.31 18.62
CA SER A 23 4.41 -2.59 17.70
C SER A 23 4.13 -1.08 17.68
N SER A 24 5.06 -0.30 17.12
CA SER A 24 4.82 1.12 16.86
C SER A 24 3.72 1.31 15.80
N PRO A 25 2.78 2.26 15.97
CA PRO A 25 1.74 2.57 14.98
C PRO A 25 2.30 2.89 13.59
N SER A 26 3.52 3.42 13.51
CA SER A 26 4.17 3.81 12.25
C SER A 26 4.37 2.62 11.30
N ARG A 27 4.50 1.39 11.84
CA ARG A 27 4.67 0.14 11.10
C ARG A 27 3.46 -0.23 10.23
N TRP A 28 2.26 0.16 10.65
CA TRP A 28 1.02 -0.30 10.02
C TRP A 28 0.48 0.69 8.98
N LYS A 29 -0.33 0.20 8.03
CA LYS A 29 -1.09 1.05 7.09
C LYS A 29 -1.98 2.05 7.85
N ILE A 30 -2.30 3.18 7.21
CA ILE A 30 -2.93 4.35 7.87
C ILE A 30 -4.17 3.98 8.70
N PHE A 31 -5.02 3.09 8.20
CA PHE A 31 -6.24 2.66 8.89
C PHE A 31 -5.97 1.98 10.24
N VAL A 32 -5.02 1.05 10.27
CA VAL A 32 -4.61 0.32 11.48
C VAL A 32 -3.77 1.24 12.37
N ALA A 33 -2.81 1.97 11.80
CA ALA A 33 -1.94 2.90 12.53
C ALA A 33 -2.74 3.90 13.39
N ASN A 34 -3.76 4.53 12.81
CA ASN A 34 -4.57 5.52 13.52
C ASN A 34 -5.33 4.91 14.71
N ARG A 35 -5.82 3.66 14.58
CA ARG A 35 -6.53 2.96 15.66
C ARG A 35 -5.60 2.53 16.76
N ILE A 36 -4.48 1.90 16.40
CA ILE A 36 -3.47 1.45 17.37
C ILE A 36 -2.91 2.64 18.16
N SER A 37 -2.62 3.76 17.47
CA SER A 37 -2.17 4.98 18.14
C SER A 37 -3.20 5.51 19.16
N ARG A 38 -4.49 5.51 18.81
CA ARG A 38 -5.55 5.94 19.73
C ARG A 38 -5.69 4.99 20.93
N ILE A 39 -5.67 3.68 20.70
CA ILE A 39 -5.78 2.67 21.76
C ILE A 39 -4.60 2.80 22.72
N GLN A 40 -3.36 2.77 22.21
CA GLN A 40 -2.15 2.91 23.02
C GLN A 40 -2.13 4.20 23.84
N LYS A 41 -2.63 5.32 23.29
CA LYS A 41 -2.77 6.59 24.02
C LYS A 41 -3.78 6.52 25.15
N MET A 42 -4.88 5.78 24.97
CA MET A 42 -5.95 5.64 25.97
C MET A 42 -5.63 4.58 27.03
N THR A 43 -4.77 3.60 26.71
CA THR A 43 -4.47 2.46 27.57
C THR A 43 -2.98 2.40 27.92
N SER A 44 -2.33 3.55 28.14
CA SER A 44 -0.87 3.63 28.35
C SER A 44 -0.39 2.93 29.62
N GLU A 45 -1.25 2.79 30.62
CA GLU A 45 -0.96 2.13 31.91
C GLU A 45 -1.49 0.70 31.99
N ALA A 46 -2.04 0.18 30.88
CA ALA A 46 -2.75 -1.07 30.85
C ALA A 46 -1.97 -2.17 30.17
N SER A 47 -2.01 -3.37 30.76
CA SER A 47 -1.44 -4.58 30.17
C SER A 47 -2.49 -5.28 29.32
N TRP A 48 -2.14 -5.55 28.05
CA TRP A 48 -3.00 -6.29 27.12
C TRP A 48 -2.65 -7.78 27.13
N HIS A 49 -3.67 -8.61 27.31
CA HIS A 49 -3.57 -10.06 27.39
C HIS A 49 -4.48 -10.73 26.37
N HIS A 50 -4.14 -11.97 26.03
CA HIS A 50 -4.99 -12.79 25.20
C HIS A 50 -6.05 -13.52 26.04
N VAL A 51 -7.28 -13.59 25.53
CA VAL A 51 -8.33 -14.50 26.03
C VAL A 51 -8.79 -15.40 24.89
N LYS A 52 -9.05 -16.69 25.15
CA LYS A 52 -9.60 -17.56 24.10
C LYS A 52 -10.97 -17.06 23.65
N SER A 53 -11.30 -17.15 22.36
CA SER A 53 -12.61 -16.67 21.86
C SER A 53 -13.81 -17.29 22.59
N GLN A 54 -13.73 -18.58 22.99
CA GLN A 54 -14.79 -19.22 23.77
C GLN A 54 -14.92 -18.69 25.21
N GLU A 55 -13.90 -17.99 25.69
CA GLU A 55 -13.82 -17.40 27.03
C GLU A 55 -13.94 -15.87 26.99
N ASN A 56 -14.16 -15.27 25.81
CA ASN A 56 -14.33 -13.84 25.64
C ASN A 56 -15.81 -13.44 25.82
N PRO A 57 -16.21 -12.82 26.94
CA PRO A 57 -17.60 -12.39 27.11
C PRO A 57 -18.02 -11.32 26.10
N ALA A 58 -17.09 -10.50 25.57
CA ALA A 58 -17.41 -9.47 24.59
C ALA A 58 -17.96 -10.04 23.28
N ASP A 59 -17.64 -11.30 22.95
CA ASP A 59 -18.14 -11.99 21.76
C ASP A 59 -19.66 -12.20 21.79
N CYS A 60 -20.24 -12.32 22.99
CA CYS A 60 -21.69 -12.44 23.16
C CYS A 60 -22.42 -11.16 22.69
N ALA A 61 -21.82 -10.00 22.95
CA ALA A 61 -22.38 -8.71 22.54
C ALA A 61 -22.14 -8.44 21.05
N SER A 62 -20.96 -8.77 20.53
CA SER A 62 -20.61 -8.47 19.13
C SER A 62 -21.33 -9.39 18.13
N ARG A 63 -21.53 -10.67 18.46
CA ARG A 63 -22.24 -11.65 17.61
C ARG A 63 -23.76 -11.64 17.83
N GLY A 64 -24.19 -11.10 18.95
CA GLY A 64 -25.58 -11.12 19.39
C GLY A 64 -25.95 -12.43 20.10
N ILE A 65 -26.81 -12.30 21.10
CA ILE A 65 -27.33 -13.41 21.89
C ILE A 65 -28.80 -13.15 22.21
N ALA A 66 -29.64 -14.18 22.07
CA ALA A 66 -31.05 -14.07 22.41
C ALA A 66 -31.24 -13.77 23.90
N ALA A 67 -32.18 -12.89 24.25
CA ALA A 67 -32.41 -12.46 25.63
C ALA A 67 -32.67 -13.64 26.60
N SER A 68 -33.38 -14.67 26.14
CA SER A 68 -33.63 -15.89 26.91
C SER A 68 -32.34 -16.66 27.24
N LYS A 69 -31.40 -16.73 26.29
CA LYS A 69 -30.08 -17.37 26.49
C LYS A 69 -29.16 -16.49 27.33
N LEU A 70 -29.21 -15.17 27.13
CA LEU A 70 -28.40 -14.21 27.90
C LEU A 70 -28.71 -14.29 29.39
N LYS A 71 -29.99 -14.45 29.77
CA LYS A 71 -30.42 -14.53 31.18
C LYS A 71 -29.67 -15.61 31.99
N VAL A 72 -29.27 -16.70 31.33
CA VAL A 72 -28.57 -17.84 31.96
C VAL A 72 -27.11 -17.96 31.49
N HIS A 73 -26.57 -16.98 30.77
CA HIS A 73 -25.25 -17.07 30.15
C HIS A 73 -24.13 -16.77 31.16
N LYS A 74 -23.61 -17.84 31.80
CA LYS A 74 -22.61 -17.74 32.87
C LYS A 74 -21.37 -16.92 32.49
N LEU A 75 -20.82 -17.13 31.29
CA LEU A 75 -19.61 -16.41 30.84
C LEU A 75 -19.83 -14.89 30.78
N TRP A 76 -21.04 -14.43 30.43
CA TRP A 76 -21.34 -13.00 30.35
C TRP A 76 -21.44 -12.37 31.75
N TRP A 77 -22.14 -13.05 32.66
CA TRP A 77 -22.43 -12.52 34.00
C TRP A 77 -21.31 -12.72 35.00
N SER A 78 -20.53 -13.79 34.88
CA SER A 78 -19.49 -14.16 35.83
C SER A 78 -18.07 -14.06 35.27
N GLY A 79 -17.94 -13.82 33.95
CA GLY A 79 -16.64 -13.88 33.28
C GLY A 79 -16.07 -15.31 33.21
N PRO A 80 -14.84 -15.44 32.70
CA PRO A 80 -14.16 -16.72 32.63
C PRO A 80 -13.64 -17.15 34.01
N GLN A 81 -13.59 -18.47 34.24
CA GLN A 81 -13.33 -19.05 35.56
C GLN A 81 -11.96 -18.65 36.14
N TRP A 82 -10.95 -18.48 35.28
CA TRP A 82 -9.60 -18.08 35.67
C TRP A 82 -9.54 -16.64 36.22
N LEU A 83 -10.51 -15.77 35.90
CA LEU A 83 -10.54 -14.40 36.41
C LEU A 83 -10.94 -14.35 37.89
N SER A 84 -11.63 -15.39 38.38
CA SER A 84 -12.10 -15.49 39.76
C SER A 84 -11.15 -16.26 40.68
N GLN A 85 -9.98 -16.68 40.20
CA GLN A 85 -9.01 -17.44 40.99
C GLN A 85 -8.05 -16.50 41.74
N ASP A 86 -7.66 -16.88 42.97
CA ASP A 86 -6.77 -16.08 43.84
C ASP A 86 -5.37 -15.84 43.24
N SER A 87 -4.96 -16.69 42.29
CA SER A 87 -3.77 -16.46 41.48
C SER A 87 -4.19 -16.07 40.07
N LEU A 88 -3.94 -14.81 39.70
CA LEU A 88 -4.14 -14.31 38.35
C LEU A 88 -3.10 -14.93 37.41
N HIS A 89 -3.37 -16.15 36.97
CA HIS A 89 -2.57 -16.81 35.95
C HIS A 89 -3.19 -16.54 34.58
N PHE A 90 -2.75 -15.45 33.94
CA PHE A 90 -3.17 -15.18 32.56
C PHE A 90 -2.70 -16.32 31.65
N PRO A 91 -3.53 -16.79 30.69
CA PRO A 91 -3.08 -17.77 29.73
C PRO A 91 -1.94 -17.19 28.89
N SER A 92 -0.71 -17.63 29.14
CA SER A 92 0.45 -17.30 28.31
C SER A 92 0.25 -17.96 26.95
N ILE A 93 0.06 -17.18 25.89
CA ILE A 93 0.15 -17.69 24.52
C ILE A 93 1.45 -17.19 23.92
N ASP A 94 2.26 -18.15 23.48
CA ASP A 94 3.40 -17.89 22.60
C ASP A 94 2.89 -17.31 21.27
N LEU A 95 3.01 -15.99 21.13
CA LEU A 95 2.71 -15.26 19.89
C LEU A 95 3.85 -15.42 18.86
N SER A 96 4.55 -16.57 18.88
CA SER A 96 5.67 -16.88 17.97
C SER A 96 5.22 -17.25 16.55
N THR A 97 3.91 -17.28 16.29
CA THR A 97 3.39 -17.57 14.96
C THR A 97 3.27 -16.28 14.17
N SER A 98 4.20 -16.02 13.26
CA SER A 98 4.06 -14.93 12.28
C SER A 98 2.85 -15.23 11.38
N CYS A 99 1.69 -14.72 11.76
CA CYS A 99 0.48 -14.85 10.96
C CYS A 99 0.67 -14.06 9.65
N GLU A 100 0.39 -14.69 8.51
CA GLU A 100 0.47 -14.06 7.19
C GLU A 100 -0.40 -12.80 7.11
N ASP A 101 -1.51 -12.77 7.84
CA ASP A 101 -2.43 -11.63 7.90
C ASP A 101 -1.78 -10.38 8.55
N VAL A 102 -0.83 -10.56 9.48
CA VAL A 102 -0.08 -9.42 10.07
C VAL A 102 0.79 -8.75 9.00
N LYS A 103 1.36 -9.53 8.07
CA LYS A 103 2.18 -9.00 6.96
C LYS A 103 1.34 -8.21 5.95
N CYS A 104 0.04 -8.52 5.80
CA CYS A 104 -0.84 -7.79 4.89
C CYS A 104 -1.08 -6.34 5.30
N GLU A 105 -1.11 -6.04 6.60
CA GLU A 105 -1.36 -4.68 7.12
C GLU A 105 -0.09 -3.90 7.48
N GLU A 106 1.06 -4.56 7.43
CA GLU A 106 2.35 -3.89 7.46
C GLU A 106 2.45 -2.92 6.27
N LYS A 107 2.88 -1.68 6.53
CA LYS A 107 3.22 -0.78 5.44
C LYS A 107 4.28 -1.49 4.62
N SER A 108 4.05 -1.62 3.32
CA SER A 108 5.13 -2.01 2.41
C SER A 108 6.27 -1.04 2.66
N SER A 109 7.36 -1.54 3.23
CA SER A 109 8.61 -0.81 3.26
C SER A 109 8.82 -0.34 1.84
N THR A 110 8.86 0.97 1.61
CA THR A 110 9.36 1.52 0.37
C THR A 110 10.83 1.15 0.34
N VAL A 111 11.12 -0.07 -0.11
CA VAL A 111 12.46 -0.46 -0.48
C VAL A 111 12.78 0.47 -1.63
N LEU A 112 13.66 1.44 -1.38
CA LEU A 112 14.40 2.10 -2.44
C LEU A 112 15.26 1.01 -3.08
N THR A 113 14.63 0.18 -3.90
CA THR A 113 15.35 -0.69 -4.82
C THR A 113 16.05 0.27 -5.76
N ASN A 114 17.39 0.26 -5.74
CA ASN A 114 18.17 0.72 -6.88
C ASN A 114 17.69 -0.09 -8.08
N VAL A 115 16.80 0.50 -8.87
CA VAL A 115 16.40 -0.06 -10.15
C VAL A 115 17.65 -0.01 -11.00
N SER A 116 18.31 -1.17 -11.14
CA SER A 116 19.24 -1.41 -12.23
C SER A 116 18.50 -0.98 -13.50
N THR A 117 19.02 0.04 -14.18
CA THR A 117 18.44 0.63 -15.38
C THR A 117 18.43 -0.38 -16.52
N SER A 118 17.54 -1.37 -16.48
CA SER A 118 17.00 -1.97 -17.69
C SER A 118 16.27 -0.85 -18.43
N SER A 119 16.65 -0.68 -19.71
CA SER A 119 16.29 0.44 -20.59
C SER A 119 14.97 1.14 -20.22
N GLN A 120 15.04 2.43 -19.90
CA GLN A 120 13.90 3.30 -19.55
C GLN A 120 12.69 3.16 -20.52
N GLY A 121 12.94 2.74 -21.75
CA GLY A 121 11.92 2.46 -22.77
C GLY A 121 10.98 1.29 -22.41
N SER A 122 11.47 0.21 -21.79
CA SER A 122 10.67 -1.01 -21.57
C SER A 122 9.46 -0.76 -20.64
N TYR A 123 9.70 -0.12 -19.50
CA TYR A 123 8.64 0.17 -18.52
C TYR A 123 7.62 1.20 -19.03
N LEU A 124 8.08 2.20 -19.77
CA LEU A 124 7.18 3.22 -20.30
C LEU A 124 6.25 2.64 -21.37
N LEU A 125 6.72 1.68 -22.18
CA LEU A 125 5.89 0.97 -23.16
C LEU A 125 4.81 0.11 -22.48
N GLU A 126 5.14 -0.60 -21.41
CA GLU A 126 4.15 -1.35 -20.62
C GLU A 126 3.06 -0.44 -20.04
N ILE A 127 3.45 0.75 -19.56
CA ILE A 127 2.47 1.74 -19.09
C ILE A 127 1.60 2.20 -20.25
N ILE A 128 2.18 2.56 -21.40
CA ILE A 128 1.43 3.03 -22.57
C ILE A 128 0.38 2.01 -22.99
N ALA A 129 0.74 0.71 -23.02
CA ALA A 129 -0.16 -0.37 -23.40
C ALA A 129 -1.37 -0.56 -22.45
N LYS A 130 -1.29 -0.09 -21.20
CA LYS A 130 -2.37 -0.21 -20.20
C LYS A 130 -3.48 0.85 -20.35
N TYR A 131 -3.31 1.85 -21.21
CA TYR A 131 -4.29 2.93 -21.38
C TYR A 131 -5.08 2.77 -22.68
N SER A 132 -6.41 2.74 -22.57
CA SER A 132 -7.33 2.75 -23.71
C SER A 132 -7.65 4.16 -24.24
N SER A 133 -7.24 5.22 -23.53
CA SER A 133 -7.48 6.62 -23.92
C SER A 133 -6.16 7.37 -24.01
N PHE A 134 -5.81 7.82 -25.22
CA PHE A 134 -4.61 8.61 -25.47
C PHE A 134 -4.59 9.91 -24.65
N SER A 135 -5.70 10.67 -24.64
CA SER A 135 -5.79 11.91 -23.86
C SER A 135 -5.67 11.69 -22.35
N ARG A 136 -6.06 10.52 -21.84
CA ARG A 136 -5.84 10.16 -20.42
C ARG A 136 -4.37 9.85 -20.16
N LEU A 137 -3.74 9.04 -21.02
CA LEU A 137 -2.31 8.71 -20.94
C LEU A 137 -1.44 9.97 -20.93
N ILE A 138 -1.67 10.90 -21.86
CA ILE A 138 -0.90 12.16 -21.93
C ILE A 138 -1.06 12.97 -20.66
N ARG A 139 -2.29 13.12 -20.14
CA ARG A 139 -2.53 13.86 -18.89
C ARG A 139 -1.83 13.22 -17.70
N VAL A 140 -1.87 11.90 -17.56
CA VAL A 140 -1.15 11.19 -16.49
C VAL A 140 0.36 11.41 -16.63
N LYS A 141 0.93 11.24 -17.84
CA LYS A 141 2.36 11.46 -18.08
C LYS A 141 2.78 12.90 -17.77
N ALA A 142 1.97 13.89 -18.14
CA ALA A 142 2.21 15.29 -17.82
C ALA A 142 2.22 15.55 -16.31
N TRP A 143 1.25 14.97 -15.57
CA TRP A 143 1.22 15.05 -14.10
C TRP A 143 2.45 14.40 -13.45
N CYS A 144 2.86 13.22 -13.91
CA CYS A 144 4.08 12.57 -13.43
C CYS A 144 5.31 13.46 -13.63
N LYS A 145 5.45 14.11 -14.80
CA LYS A 145 6.55 15.05 -15.06
C LYS A 145 6.50 16.25 -14.14
N ARG A 146 5.32 16.87 -13.94
CA ARG A 146 5.16 18.01 -13.03
C ARG A 146 5.51 17.62 -11.61
N PHE A 147 5.08 16.44 -11.15
CA PHE A 147 5.45 15.92 -9.84
C PHE A 147 6.98 15.83 -9.69
N ILE A 148 7.67 15.19 -10.63
CA ILE A 148 9.14 15.08 -10.62
C ILE A 148 9.80 16.46 -10.61
N LYS A 149 9.30 17.42 -11.39
CA LYS A 149 9.79 18.80 -11.42
C LYS A 149 9.61 19.49 -10.06
N ASN A 150 8.45 19.33 -9.43
CA ASN A 150 8.14 19.89 -8.11
C ASN A 150 8.99 19.27 -6.99
N CYS A 151 9.50 18.05 -7.16
CA CYS A 151 10.46 17.46 -6.24
C CYS A 151 11.87 18.06 -6.35
N ARG A 152 12.20 18.73 -7.47
CA ARG A 152 13.56 19.22 -7.78
C ARG A 152 13.68 20.73 -7.83
N SER A 153 12.57 21.45 -7.88
CA SER A 153 12.52 22.90 -8.12
C SER A 153 11.25 23.51 -7.50
N SER A 154 11.07 24.82 -7.66
CA SER A 154 9.89 25.54 -7.17
C SER A 154 8.58 24.89 -7.65
N ARG A 155 7.65 24.74 -6.71
CA ARG A 155 6.40 24.01 -6.90
C ARG A 155 5.48 24.76 -7.86
N VAL A 156 5.10 24.08 -8.95
CA VAL A 156 4.04 24.51 -9.87
C VAL A 156 2.72 23.88 -9.43
N THR A 157 1.68 24.71 -9.30
CA THR A 157 0.31 24.32 -8.91
C THR A 157 -0.71 24.71 -9.99
N GLY A 158 -1.97 24.30 -9.84
CA GLY A 158 -3.04 24.61 -10.79
C GLY A 158 -3.21 23.58 -11.92
N VAL A 159 -3.92 23.95 -12.98
CA VAL A 159 -4.21 23.07 -14.13
C VAL A 159 -2.95 22.78 -14.97
N LEU A 160 -2.97 21.70 -15.76
CA LEU A 160 -1.89 21.39 -16.70
C LEU A 160 -1.83 22.47 -17.79
N THR A 161 -0.64 22.96 -18.09
CA THR A 161 -0.43 23.90 -19.20
C THR A 161 -0.37 23.15 -20.53
N SER A 162 -0.70 23.82 -21.64
CA SER A 162 -0.57 23.23 -22.99
C SER A 162 0.84 22.68 -23.22
N LYS A 163 1.86 23.43 -22.81
CA LYS A 163 3.27 23.04 -22.93
C LYS A 163 3.57 21.70 -22.25
N GLU A 164 3.04 21.46 -21.05
CA GLU A 164 3.25 20.19 -20.36
C GLU A 164 2.56 19.01 -21.05
N VAL A 165 1.39 19.26 -21.62
CA VAL A 165 0.64 18.27 -22.42
C VAL A 165 1.41 17.97 -23.72
N ASP A 166 1.92 18.99 -24.40
CA ASP A 166 2.70 18.84 -25.63
C ASP A 166 4.02 18.09 -25.37
N ASP A 167 4.72 18.44 -24.31
CA ASP A 167 5.96 17.77 -23.91
C ASP A 167 5.71 16.30 -23.51
N ALA A 168 4.60 16.01 -22.82
CA ALA A 168 4.21 14.65 -22.50
C ALA A 168 3.85 13.86 -23.76
N THR A 169 3.17 14.49 -24.70
CA THR A 169 2.80 13.90 -26.00
C THR A 169 4.04 13.49 -26.79
N LYS A 170 5.01 14.41 -26.92
CA LYS A 170 6.29 14.13 -27.61
C LYS A 170 7.01 12.93 -27.01
N ILE A 171 7.09 12.84 -25.69
CA ILE A 171 7.77 11.73 -25.01
C ILE A 171 7.08 10.39 -25.29
N VAL A 172 5.76 10.34 -25.20
CA VAL A 172 5.01 9.10 -25.49
C VAL A 172 5.21 8.67 -26.93
N ILE A 173 5.12 9.60 -27.88
CA ILE A 173 5.34 9.32 -29.31
C ILE A 173 6.77 8.83 -29.54
N GLN A 174 7.79 9.54 -29.02
CA GLN A 174 9.19 9.16 -29.17
C GLN A 174 9.47 7.77 -28.59
N THR A 175 8.86 7.43 -27.45
CA THR A 175 9.02 6.11 -26.84
C THR A 175 8.48 4.99 -27.73
N VAL A 176 7.31 5.18 -28.33
CA VAL A 176 6.72 4.21 -29.25
C VAL A 176 7.53 4.14 -30.56
N GLN A 177 7.98 5.27 -31.07
CA GLN A 177 8.83 5.32 -32.27
C GLN A 177 10.15 4.58 -32.04
N GLU A 178 10.82 4.81 -30.91
CA GLU A 178 12.07 4.13 -30.54
C GLU A 178 11.90 2.61 -30.37
N SER A 179 10.70 2.14 -30.02
CA SER A 179 10.42 0.70 -29.89
C SER A 179 10.07 0.05 -31.23
N GLN A 180 9.30 0.72 -32.08
CA GLN A 180 8.80 0.16 -33.35
C GLN A 180 9.76 0.36 -34.51
N PHE A 181 10.54 1.44 -34.51
CA PHE A 181 11.42 1.85 -35.61
C PHE A 181 12.86 2.06 -35.14
N HIS A 182 13.31 1.24 -34.17
CA HIS A 182 14.63 1.39 -33.57
C HIS A 182 15.74 1.44 -34.63
N SER A 183 15.76 0.46 -35.54
CA SER A 183 16.77 0.31 -36.58
C SER A 183 16.77 1.49 -37.55
N GLU A 184 15.59 1.90 -38.01
CA GLU A 184 15.41 3.06 -38.88
C GLU A 184 15.86 4.36 -38.22
N ILE A 185 15.51 4.58 -36.95
CA ILE A 185 15.93 5.76 -36.20
C ILE A 185 17.45 5.79 -36.04
N GLN A 186 18.09 4.65 -35.80
CA GLN A 186 19.56 4.56 -35.74
C GLN A 186 20.21 4.89 -37.10
N LEU A 187 19.64 4.41 -38.20
CA LEU A 187 20.12 4.71 -39.54
C LEU A 187 19.96 6.20 -39.89
N LEU A 188 18.79 6.77 -39.60
CA LEU A 188 18.50 8.19 -39.82
C LEU A 188 19.40 9.10 -38.98
N LYS A 189 19.67 8.75 -37.71
CA LYS A 189 20.62 9.47 -36.86
C LYS A 189 22.05 9.47 -37.44
N LYS A 190 22.43 8.39 -38.14
CA LYS A 190 23.72 8.25 -38.83
C LYS A 190 23.70 8.78 -40.28
N LYS A 191 22.60 9.39 -40.73
CA LYS A 191 22.39 9.89 -42.10
C LYS A 191 22.53 8.81 -43.19
N HIS A 192 22.22 7.55 -42.86
CA HIS A 192 22.17 6.47 -43.85
C HIS A 192 20.79 6.37 -44.50
N PRO A 193 20.71 5.92 -45.77
CA PRO A 193 19.43 5.66 -46.42
C PRO A 193 18.66 4.54 -45.72
N LEU A 194 17.33 4.64 -45.73
CA LEU A 194 16.47 3.60 -45.20
C LEU A 194 16.47 2.37 -46.14
N PRO A 195 16.46 1.14 -45.59
CA PRO A 195 16.37 -0.06 -46.42
C PRO A 195 15.02 -0.11 -47.14
N ASN A 196 15.00 -0.62 -48.37
CA ASN A 196 13.79 -0.72 -49.22
C ASN A 196 12.63 -1.50 -48.58
N SER A 197 12.91 -2.31 -47.55
CA SER A 197 11.92 -3.05 -46.75
C SER A 197 11.32 -2.25 -45.59
N SER A 198 11.75 -1.00 -45.37
CA SER A 198 11.27 -0.20 -44.23
C SER A 198 9.81 0.20 -44.38
N LYS A 199 9.05 0.02 -43.30
CA LYS A 199 7.65 0.44 -43.20
C LYS A 199 7.46 1.97 -43.22
N LEU A 200 8.55 2.73 -43.09
CA LEU A 200 8.54 4.20 -43.15
C LEU A 200 8.64 4.74 -44.58
N LEU A 201 9.16 3.97 -45.53
CA LEU A 201 9.31 4.41 -46.93
C LEU A 201 7.97 4.77 -47.60
N PRO A 202 6.88 4.01 -47.44
CA PRO A 202 5.57 4.35 -48.00
C PRO A 202 4.93 5.60 -47.35
N LEU A 203 5.34 5.94 -46.13
CA LEU A 203 4.82 7.07 -45.36
C LEU A 203 5.58 8.37 -45.61
N CYS A 204 6.78 8.27 -46.19
CA CYS A 204 7.60 9.37 -46.66
C CYS A 204 7.53 9.47 -48.20
N THR A 205 6.37 9.83 -48.75
CA THR A 205 6.20 10.01 -50.21
C THR A 205 7.05 11.14 -50.81
N LEU A 206 7.69 11.97 -49.98
CA LEU A 206 8.55 13.10 -50.38
C LEU A 206 10.06 12.84 -50.23
N ALA A 207 10.50 11.68 -49.72
CA ALA A 207 11.93 11.39 -49.53
C ALA A 207 12.56 10.50 -50.63
N SER A 208 11.78 10.09 -51.64
CA SER A 208 12.25 9.17 -52.70
C SER A 208 12.73 9.86 -53.99
N LYS A 209 12.85 11.20 -54.02
CA LYS A 209 13.34 11.93 -55.21
C LYS A 209 14.27 13.07 -54.83
N SER A 210 15.54 12.74 -54.61
CA SER A 210 16.69 13.60 -54.90
C SER A 210 17.95 12.75 -54.94
#